data_AF-A0A947CMR1-F1
#
_entry.id   AF-A0A947CMR1-F1
#
_cell.length_a   1.000
_cell.length_b   1.000
_cell.length_c   1.000
_cell.angle_alpha   90.00
_cell.angle_beta   90.00
_cell.angle_gamma   90.00
#
_symmetry.space_group_name_H-M   'P 1'
#
loop_
_entity.id
_entity.type
_entity.pdbx_description
1 polymer ?
#
loop_
_entity_poly.entity_id
_entity_poly.type
_entity_poly.pdbx_seq_one_letter_code
_entity_poly.pdbx_strand_id
1 'polypeptide(L)'
;MSAHQFVRGLTLFLISLVAVACATSYSPMVSSAASTEYQAYAPRTKQVGTRQEEPAPKPEVEEPPADEDEQESKLVRRQLTDDEKKSVAAAYKLERKKAIANARKQRKSEDQLTRGIYERELAKIAATLEARKSELRAAKKAGTKAPEQIKRELAAARAAAKLARKESSRAKDDALKAAAVMEGKAVEAAKAMYEQNCEALDELTVADFEAPAR
;
A
#
# COMPACT_ATOMS: atom_id res chain seq x y z
N MET A 1 -16.52 36.66 -12.61
CA MET A 1 -15.13 36.18 -12.79
C MET A 1 -15.07 35.37 -14.08
N SER A 2 -14.08 35.60 -14.96
CA SER A 2 -14.02 34.90 -16.25
C SER A 2 -13.61 33.43 -16.07
N ALA A 3 -14.12 32.54 -16.93
CA ALA A 3 -13.82 31.11 -16.86
C ALA A 3 -12.31 30.81 -16.93
N HIS A 4 -11.54 31.66 -17.60
CA HIS A 4 -10.08 31.54 -17.66
C HIS A 4 -9.37 31.78 -16.32
N GLN A 5 -9.87 32.69 -15.49
CA GLN A 5 -9.31 32.92 -14.15
C GLN A 5 -9.57 31.71 -13.23
N PHE A 6 -10.74 31.07 -13.36
CA PHE A 6 -11.10 29.90 -12.57
C PHE A 6 -10.24 28.67 -12.92
N VAL A 7 -10.04 28.40 -14.22
CA VAL A 7 -9.19 27.27 -14.65
C VAL A 7 -7.74 27.47 -14.22
N ARG A 8 -7.22 28.70 -14.28
CA ARG A 8 -5.85 29.01 -13.86
C ARG A 8 -5.65 28.89 -12.35
N GLY A 9 -6.66 29.26 -11.56
CA GLY A 9 -6.64 29.04 -10.10
C GLY A 9 -6.74 27.55 -9.74
N LEU A 10 -7.59 26.79 -10.44
CA LEU A 10 -7.77 25.36 -10.19
C LEU A 10 -6.52 24.55 -10.56
N THR A 11 -5.85 24.88 -11.68
CA THR A 11 -4.61 24.20 -12.07
C THR A 11 -3.48 24.46 -11.08
N LEU A 12 -3.34 25.70 -10.58
CA LEU A 12 -2.34 26.02 -9.55
C LEU A 12 -2.63 25.28 -8.24
N PHE A 13 -3.90 25.21 -7.82
CA PHE A 13 -4.30 24.50 -6.61
C PHE A 13 -3.99 23.00 -6.68
N LEU A 14 -4.28 22.35 -7.81
CA LEU A 14 -4.00 20.92 -8.01
C LEU A 14 -2.50 20.61 -8.02
N ILE A 15 -1.67 21.48 -8.59
CA ILE A 15 -0.20 21.33 -8.59
C ILE A 15 0.35 21.43 -7.16
N SER A 16 -0.13 22.40 -6.37
CA SER A 16 0.27 22.53 -4.97
C SER A 16 -0.12 21.31 -4.12
N LEU A 17 -1.29 20.72 -4.36
CA LEU A 17 -1.77 19.57 -3.61
C LEU A 17 -0.92 18.30 -3.88
N VAL A 18 -0.46 18.12 -5.12
CA VAL A 18 0.44 17.02 -5.50
C VAL A 18 1.83 17.22 -4.91
N ALA A 19 2.36 18.45 -4.89
CA ALA A 19 3.66 18.75 -4.31
C ALA A 19 3.74 18.44 -2.80
N VAL A 20 2.66 18.75 -2.05
CA VAL A 20 2.57 18.43 -0.61
C VAL A 20 2.50 16.92 -0.38
N ALA A 21 1.75 16.19 -1.21
CA ALA A 21 1.65 14.73 -1.11
C ALA A 21 2.99 14.02 -1.38
N CYS A 22 3.77 14.49 -2.36
CA CYS A 22 5.10 13.94 -2.65
C CYS A 22 6.12 14.24 -1.54
N ALA A 23 6.02 15.39 -0.87
CA ALA A 23 6.90 15.75 0.23
C ALA A 23 6.70 14.88 1.48
N THR A 24 5.47 14.44 1.77
CA THR A 24 5.19 13.57 2.93
C THR A 24 5.63 12.11 2.75
N SER A 25 5.95 11.68 1.52
CA SER A 25 6.50 10.34 1.24
C SER A 25 8.04 10.28 1.21
N TYR A 26 8.72 11.43 1.29
CA TYR A 26 10.17 11.49 1.46
C TYR A 26 10.50 11.69 2.95
N SER A 27 10.46 10.60 3.73
CA SER A 27 11.20 10.55 4.99
C SER A 27 12.68 10.76 4.68
N PRO A 28 13.41 11.64 5.37
CA PRO A 28 14.86 11.65 5.29
C PRO A 28 15.35 10.35 5.93
N MET A 29 15.69 9.38 5.08
CA MET A 29 16.47 8.21 5.46
C MET A 29 17.82 8.76 5.92
N VAL A 30 17.96 8.87 7.23
CA VAL A 30 19.18 9.32 7.90
C VAL A 30 20.31 8.40 7.49
N SER A 31 21.38 9.04 7.05
CA SER A 31 22.64 8.46 6.62
C SER A 31 23.22 7.48 7.64
N SER A 32 23.52 6.27 7.19
CA SER A 32 24.58 5.43 7.75
C SER A 32 25.48 4.99 6.61
N ALA A 33 26.45 5.86 6.29
CA ALA A 33 27.63 5.51 5.52
C ALA A 33 28.76 5.19 6.51
N ALA A 34 29.13 3.92 6.65
CA ALA A 34 30.41 3.53 7.24
C ALA A 34 30.79 2.09 6.82
N SER A 35 31.70 2.04 5.85
CA SER A 35 32.72 1.01 5.58
C SER A 35 32.28 -0.46 5.43
N THR A 36 32.00 -0.81 4.19
CA THR A 36 32.38 -2.08 3.57
C THR A 36 33.90 -2.18 3.44
N GLU A 37 34.55 -3.12 4.13
CA GLU A 37 35.85 -3.68 3.72
C GLU A 37 36.12 -4.97 4.50
N TYR A 38 35.83 -6.12 3.89
CA TYR A 38 36.53 -7.38 4.18
C TYR A 38 36.81 -8.04 2.84
N GLN A 39 37.87 -7.57 2.20
CA GLN A 39 38.55 -8.31 1.14
C GLN A 39 39.26 -9.51 1.75
N ALA A 40 39.13 -10.63 1.06
CA ALA A 40 39.91 -11.83 1.24
C ALA A 40 41.41 -11.55 1.08
N TYR A 41 42.24 -12.00 2.02
CA TYR A 41 43.64 -12.40 1.75
C TYR A 41 44.17 -13.27 2.90
N ALA A 42 44.35 -14.56 2.63
CA ALA A 42 45.43 -15.36 3.20
C ALA A 42 46.64 -15.26 2.22
N PRO A 43 47.90 -15.67 2.50
CA PRO A 43 48.38 -16.49 3.63
C PRO A 43 49.83 -16.18 4.15
N ARG A 44 50.29 -16.98 5.12
CA ARG A 44 51.68 -17.37 5.50
C ARG A 44 52.69 -16.27 5.89
N THR A 45 53.33 -16.42 7.06
CA THR A 45 54.65 -17.06 7.24
C THR A 45 55.21 -16.82 8.66
N LYS A 46 55.87 -17.87 9.20
CA LYS A 46 57.10 -17.90 10.02
C LYS A 46 57.24 -16.94 11.23
N GLN A 47 57.90 -17.25 12.34
CA GLN A 47 58.51 -18.40 12.99
C GLN A 47 59.26 -17.74 14.18
N VAL A 48 59.57 -18.50 15.24
CA VAL A 48 60.55 -18.18 16.30
C VAL A 48 60.06 -17.10 17.28
N GLY A 49 60.04 -17.30 18.60
CA GLY A 49 60.67 -18.27 19.47
C GLY A 49 60.90 -17.57 20.81
N THR A 50 60.85 -18.32 21.91
CA THR A 50 61.25 -17.93 23.28
C THR A 50 60.35 -16.86 23.93
N ARG A 51 59.92 -16.96 25.20
CA ARG A 51 60.57 -17.47 26.41
C ARG A 51 59.45 -17.81 27.41
N GLN A 52 59.56 -18.95 28.08
CA GLN A 52 58.78 -19.22 29.29
C GLN A 52 59.20 -18.23 30.38
N GLU A 53 58.24 -17.57 31.02
CA GLU A 53 58.34 -17.21 32.43
C GLU A 53 57.21 -17.93 33.18
N GLU A 54 57.63 -18.61 34.23
CA GLU A 54 56.81 -19.29 35.23
C GLU A 54 55.91 -18.30 36.00
N PRO A 55 54.84 -18.80 36.64
CA PRO A 55 53.75 -18.00 37.17
C PRO A 55 54.09 -17.42 38.55
N ALA A 56 53.70 -16.17 38.79
CA ALA A 56 53.67 -15.56 40.12
C ALA A 56 52.21 -15.39 40.58
N PRO A 57 51.96 -15.45 41.89
CA PRO A 57 50.77 -16.07 42.49
C PRO A 57 49.50 -15.25 42.32
N LYS A 58 48.36 -15.96 42.27
CA LYS A 58 47.02 -15.38 42.36
C LYS A 58 46.95 -14.50 43.61
N PRO A 59 46.64 -13.21 43.50
CA PRO A 59 46.07 -12.50 44.63
C PRO A 59 44.70 -13.15 44.92
N GLU A 60 44.52 -13.63 46.15
CA GLU A 60 43.19 -13.84 46.72
C GLU A 60 42.50 -12.49 46.71
N VAL A 61 41.74 -12.25 45.64
CA VAL A 61 40.77 -11.17 45.59
C VAL A 61 39.64 -11.63 46.51
N GLU A 62 39.52 -10.96 47.66
CA GLU A 62 38.30 -10.99 48.46
C GLU A 62 37.12 -10.83 47.51
N GLU A 63 36.24 -11.82 47.48
CA GLU A 63 34.98 -11.73 46.76
C GLU A 63 34.32 -10.40 47.15
N PRO A 64 34.15 -9.43 46.23
CA PRO A 64 33.28 -8.31 46.52
C PRO A 64 31.92 -8.90 46.92
N PRO A 65 31.28 -8.37 47.97
CA PRO A 65 29.99 -8.88 48.42
C PRO A 65 29.08 -8.98 47.21
N ALA A 66 28.43 -10.14 47.05
CA ALA A 66 27.50 -10.41 45.99
C ALA A 66 26.64 -9.16 45.74
N ASP A 67 26.85 -8.52 44.59
CA ASP A 67 25.90 -7.57 44.06
C ASP A 67 24.61 -8.40 43.85
N GLU A 68 23.70 -8.34 44.82
CA GLU A 68 22.30 -8.78 44.67
C GLU A 68 21.54 -7.93 43.63
N ASP A 69 22.26 -7.08 42.89
CA ASP A 69 21.79 -6.29 41.77
C ASP A 69 21.93 -7.01 40.41
N GLU A 70 22.21 -8.31 40.39
CA GLU A 70 21.65 -9.21 39.36
C GLU A 70 20.15 -9.40 39.62
N GLN A 71 19.39 -8.29 39.64
CA GLN A 71 18.00 -8.37 39.22
C GLN A 71 18.03 -8.77 37.74
N GLU A 72 18.07 -10.08 37.50
CA GLU A 72 17.38 -10.67 36.37
C GLU A 72 16.04 -9.95 36.28
N SER A 73 15.93 -8.98 35.36
CA SER A 73 14.66 -8.50 34.84
C SER A 73 14.06 -9.70 34.12
N LYS A 74 13.56 -10.63 34.93
CA LYS A 74 12.92 -11.84 34.50
C LYS A 74 11.65 -11.32 33.86
N LEU A 75 11.69 -11.29 32.53
CA LEU A 75 10.58 -10.93 31.67
C LEU A 75 9.48 -11.98 31.95
N VAL A 76 8.71 -11.76 33.01
CA VAL A 76 7.56 -12.59 33.35
C VAL A 76 6.52 -12.28 32.29
N ARG A 77 6.50 -13.09 31.23
CA ARG A 77 5.47 -13.04 30.20
C ARG A 77 4.13 -13.33 30.87
N ARG A 78 3.30 -12.31 31.06
CA ARG A 78 1.93 -12.48 31.52
C ARG A 78 1.18 -13.20 30.42
N GLN A 79 0.86 -14.47 30.63
CA GLN A 79 0.01 -15.19 29.69
C GLN A 79 -1.39 -14.57 29.71
N LEU A 80 -1.90 -14.19 28.54
CA LEU A 80 -3.26 -13.71 28.39
C LEU A 80 -4.28 -14.70 28.95
N THR A 81 -5.22 -14.19 29.74
CA THR A 81 -6.38 -14.97 30.21
C THR A 81 -7.29 -15.33 29.04
N ASP A 82 -8.11 -16.38 29.20
CA ASP A 82 -9.03 -16.81 28.15
C ASP A 82 -10.04 -15.71 27.75
N ASP A 83 -10.42 -14.85 28.69
CA ASP A 83 -11.37 -13.75 28.42
C ASP A 83 -10.71 -12.59 27.66
N GLU A 84 -9.44 -12.29 27.93
CA GLU A 84 -8.66 -11.34 27.15
C GLU A 84 -8.44 -11.85 25.72
N LYS A 85 -8.10 -13.13 25.54
CA LYS A 85 -7.99 -13.77 24.21
C LYS A 85 -9.31 -13.68 23.44
N LYS A 86 -10.45 -13.93 24.09
CA LYS A 86 -11.77 -13.77 23.47
C LYS A 86 -12.05 -12.32 23.05
N SER A 87 -11.68 -11.35 23.89
CA SER A 87 -11.86 -9.92 23.61
C SER A 87 -11.03 -9.47 22.40
N VAL A 88 -9.74 -9.81 22.36
CA VAL A 88 -8.84 -9.48 21.24
C VAL A 88 -9.33 -10.15 19.94
N ALA A 89 -9.75 -11.41 20.01
CA ALA A 89 -10.32 -12.11 18.86
C ALA A 89 -11.63 -11.47 18.37
N ALA A 90 -12.46 -10.93 19.27
CA ALA A 90 -13.68 -10.21 18.92
C ALA A 90 -13.37 -8.88 18.22
N ALA A 91 -12.40 -8.11 18.74
CA ALA A 91 -11.93 -6.87 18.13
C ALA A 91 -11.37 -7.11 16.72
N TYR A 92 -10.55 -8.15 16.54
CA TYR A 92 -10.03 -8.55 15.23
C TYR A 92 -11.14 -8.90 14.23
N LYS A 93 -12.13 -9.70 14.63
CA LYS A 93 -13.27 -10.04 13.76
C LYS A 93 -14.02 -8.78 13.31
N LEU A 94 -14.13 -7.77 14.19
CA LEU A 94 -14.80 -6.52 13.88
C LEU A 94 -13.99 -5.67 12.89
N GLU A 95 -12.69 -5.49 13.12
CA GLU A 95 -11.81 -4.75 12.21
C GLU A 95 -11.70 -5.43 10.85
N ARG A 96 -11.61 -6.77 10.80
CA ARG A 96 -11.65 -7.52 9.54
C ARG A 96 -12.94 -7.26 8.77
N LYS A 97 -14.11 -7.30 9.43
CA LYS A 97 -15.40 -6.99 8.78
C LYS A 97 -15.44 -5.56 8.25
N LYS A 98 -14.93 -4.60 9.02
CA LYS A 98 -14.86 -3.17 8.64
C LYS A 98 -13.95 -2.94 7.44
N ALA A 99 -12.77 -3.55 7.42
CA ALA A 99 -11.82 -3.46 6.32
C ALA A 99 -12.41 -4.00 5.02
N ILE A 100 -13.06 -5.18 5.07
CA ILE A 100 -13.77 -5.76 3.91
C ILE A 100 -14.91 -4.84 3.44
N ALA A 101 -15.68 -4.28 4.37
CA ALA A 101 -16.76 -3.36 4.02
C ALA A 101 -16.24 -2.09 3.32
N ASN A 102 -15.11 -1.55 3.77
CA ASN A 102 -14.47 -0.39 3.14
C ASN A 102 -13.93 -0.70 1.75
N ALA A 103 -13.23 -1.83 1.57
CA ALA A 103 -12.75 -2.28 0.27
C ALA A 103 -13.91 -2.45 -0.74
N ARG A 104 -15.04 -3.03 -0.30
CA ARG A 104 -16.25 -3.16 -1.13
C ARG A 104 -16.86 -1.82 -1.52
N LYS A 105 -16.87 -0.83 -0.61
CA LYS A 105 -17.34 0.53 -0.90
C LYS A 105 -16.45 1.20 -1.94
N GLN A 106 -15.13 1.11 -1.78
CA GLN A 106 -14.15 1.64 -2.74
C GLN A 106 -14.31 1.02 -4.13
N ARG A 107 -14.46 -0.31 -4.21
CA ARG A 107 -14.76 -1.01 -5.47
C ARG A 107 -16.02 -0.47 -6.14
N LYS A 108 -17.11 -0.27 -5.39
CA LYS A 108 -18.37 0.23 -5.95
C LYS A 108 -18.20 1.64 -6.53
N SER A 109 -17.46 2.52 -5.85
CA SER A 109 -17.18 3.86 -6.37
C SER A 109 -16.30 3.82 -7.62
N GLU A 110 -15.26 2.97 -7.66
CA GLU A 110 -14.37 2.85 -8.82
C GLU A 110 -15.07 2.24 -10.03
N ASP A 111 -15.91 1.21 -9.84
CA ASP A 111 -16.75 0.62 -10.89
C ASP A 111 -17.72 1.67 -11.44
N GLN A 112 -18.33 2.49 -10.59
CA GLN A 112 -19.24 3.56 -11.02
C GLN A 112 -18.52 4.63 -11.83
N LEU A 113 -17.33 5.07 -11.39
CA LEU A 113 -16.51 6.04 -12.13
C LEU A 113 -16.08 5.50 -13.49
N THR A 114 -15.60 4.26 -13.52
CA THR A 114 -15.13 3.59 -14.75
C THR A 114 -16.27 3.43 -15.75
N ARG A 115 -17.44 2.94 -15.31
CA ARG A 115 -18.63 2.86 -16.16
C ARG A 115 -19.05 4.22 -16.68
N GLY A 116 -19.09 5.24 -15.83
CA GLY A 116 -19.46 6.60 -16.24
C GLY A 116 -18.52 7.22 -17.28
N ILE A 117 -17.24 6.84 -17.31
CA ILE A 117 -16.31 7.26 -18.37
C ILE A 117 -16.68 6.58 -19.70
N TYR A 118 -16.82 5.25 -19.71
CA TYR A 118 -17.13 4.51 -20.93
C TYR A 118 -18.54 4.78 -21.46
N GLU A 119 -19.52 5.00 -20.60
CA GLU A 119 -20.88 5.39 -21.00
C GLU A 119 -20.87 6.76 -21.71
N ARG A 120 -20.09 7.73 -21.21
CA ARG A 120 -19.92 9.03 -21.87
C ARG A 120 -19.23 8.89 -23.23
N GLU A 121 -18.19 8.08 -23.32
CA GLU A 121 -17.51 7.80 -24.61
C GLU A 121 -18.44 7.11 -25.61
N LEU A 122 -19.21 6.10 -25.16
CA LEU A 122 -20.21 5.43 -26.00
C LEU A 122 -21.32 6.40 -26.46
N ALA A 123 -21.75 7.32 -25.61
CA ALA A 123 -22.73 8.35 -25.96
C ALA A 123 -22.19 9.32 -27.03
N LYS A 124 -20.93 9.75 -26.92
CA LYS A 124 -20.27 10.58 -27.96
C LYS A 124 -20.18 9.84 -29.30
N ILE A 125 -19.85 8.55 -29.28
CA ILE A 125 -19.78 7.72 -30.49
C ILE A 125 -21.19 7.53 -31.08
N ALA A 126 -22.20 7.31 -30.24
CA ALA A 126 -23.60 7.21 -30.68
C ALA A 126 -24.10 8.52 -31.33
N ALA A 127 -23.82 9.66 -30.72
CA ALA A 127 -24.15 10.98 -31.27
C ALA A 127 -23.47 11.19 -32.64
N THR A 128 -22.19 10.83 -32.76
CA THR A 128 -21.45 10.88 -34.04
C THR A 128 -22.09 9.96 -35.09
N LEU A 129 -22.47 8.75 -34.71
CA LEU A 129 -23.15 7.80 -35.60
C LEU A 129 -24.50 8.32 -36.08
N GLU A 130 -25.29 8.95 -35.21
CA GLU A 130 -26.57 9.55 -35.58
C GLU A 130 -26.40 10.76 -36.49
N ALA A 131 -25.45 11.65 -36.18
CA ALA A 131 -25.12 12.81 -37.01
C ALA A 131 -24.75 12.37 -38.44
N ARG A 132 -23.80 11.44 -38.58
CA ARG A 132 -23.37 10.94 -39.91
C ARG A 132 -24.45 10.14 -40.65
N LYS A 133 -25.30 9.40 -39.94
CA LYS A 133 -26.48 8.75 -40.56
C LYS A 133 -27.47 9.78 -41.08
N SER A 134 -27.67 10.88 -40.36
CA SER A 134 -28.58 11.97 -40.76
C SER A 134 -28.07 12.67 -42.03
N GLU A 135 -26.76 12.94 -42.12
CA GLU A 135 -26.11 13.51 -43.30
C GLU A 135 -26.25 12.57 -44.51
N LEU A 136 -26.06 11.26 -44.32
CA LEU A 136 -26.24 10.28 -45.40
C LEU A 136 -27.69 10.22 -45.89
N ARG A 137 -28.67 10.35 -44.99
CA ARG A 137 -30.08 10.45 -45.37
C ARG A 137 -30.38 11.74 -46.12
N ALA A 138 -29.77 12.87 -45.73
CA ALA A 138 -29.91 14.15 -46.41
C ALA A 138 -29.33 14.11 -47.84
N ALA A 139 -28.13 13.56 -48.00
CA ALA A 139 -27.51 13.37 -49.33
C ALA A 139 -28.38 12.46 -50.22
N LYS A 140 -28.89 11.35 -49.68
CA LYS A 140 -29.80 10.46 -50.41
C LYS A 140 -31.09 11.18 -50.84
N LYS A 141 -31.67 12.01 -49.96
CA LYS A 141 -32.87 12.82 -50.27
C LYS A 141 -32.58 13.86 -51.35
N ALA A 142 -31.38 14.43 -51.38
CA ALA A 142 -30.94 15.36 -52.40
C ALA A 142 -30.59 14.70 -53.74
N GLY A 143 -30.66 13.37 -53.85
CA GLY A 143 -30.26 12.62 -55.06
C GLY A 143 -28.75 12.62 -55.32
N THR A 144 -27.94 13.08 -54.36
CA THR A 144 -26.48 13.13 -54.49
C THR A 144 -25.85 11.85 -53.95
N LYS A 145 -24.74 11.42 -54.56
CA LYS A 145 -23.97 10.29 -54.03
C LYS A 145 -23.40 10.69 -52.67
N ALA A 146 -23.67 9.87 -51.66
CA ALA A 146 -23.15 10.09 -50.32
C ALA A 146 -21.61 10.16 -50.38
N PRO A 147 -20.99 11.21 -49.80
CA PRO A 147 -19.55 11.37 -49.85
C PRO A 147 -18.87 10.15 -49.21
N GLU A 148 -17.85 9.62 -49.89
CA GLU A 148 -17.09 8.46 -49.41
C GLU A 148 -16.52 8.68 -48.00
N GLN A 149 -16.21 9.94 -47.67
CA GLN A 149 -15.78 10.33 -46.34
C GLN A 149 -16.81 9.97 -45.25
N ILE A 150 -18.12 10.20 -45.47
CA ILE A 150 -19.16 9.85 -44.49
C ILE A 150 -19.24 8.33 -44.29
N LYS A 151 -19.07 7.54 -45.36
CA LYS A 151 -19.09 6.08 -45.25
C LYS A 151 -17.89 5.57 -44.45
N ARG A 152 -16.69 6.13 -44.69
CA ARG A 152 -15.47 5.81 -43.93
C ARG A 152 -15.63 6.17 -42.46
N GLU A 153 -16.17 7.34 -42.17
CA GLU A 153 -16.39 7.80 -40.80
C GLU A 153 -17.45 6.98 -40.06
N LEU A 154 -18.52 6.53 -40.74
CA LEU A 154 -19.49 5.59 -40.17
C LEU A 154 -18.86 4.23 -39.86
N ALA A 155 -17.99 3.72 -40.73
CA ALA A 155 -17.26 2.48 -40.49
C ALA A 155 -16.29 2.63 -39.30
N ALA A 156 -15.54 3.74 -39.24
CA ALA A 156 -14.65 4.06 -38.14
C ALA A 156 -15.39 4.19 -36.80
N ALA A 157 -16.51 4.92 -36.77
CA ALA A 157 -17.32 5.08 -35.55
C ALA A 157 -17.93 3.75 -35.07
N ARG A 158 -18.34 2.85 -35.97
CA ARG A 158 -18.78 1.49 -35.60
C ARG A 158 -17.65 0.64 -35.03
N ALA A 159 -16.45 0.73 -35.62
CA ALA A 159 -15.27 0.05 -35.11
C ALA A 159 -14.88 0.56 -33.72
N ALA A 160 -14.88 1.88 -33.53
CA ALA A 160 -14.64 2.54 -32.26
C ALA A 160 -15.68 2.13 -31.19
N ALA A 161 -16.97 2.08 -31.55
CA ALA A 161 -18.01 1.60 -30.63
C ALA A 161 -17.77 0.16 -30.17
N LYS A 162 -17.36 -0.73 -31.09
CA LYS A 162 -17.05 -2.13 -30.76
C LYS A 162 -15.81 -2.23 -29.86
N LEU A 163 -14.80 -1.41 -30.12
CA LEU A 163 -13.58 -1.34 -29.32
C LEU A 163 -13.91 -0.85 -27.90
N ALA A 164 -14.61 0.28 -27.77
CA ALA A 164 -15.01 0.86 -26.49
C ALA A 164 -15.86 -0.10 -25.64
N ARG A 165 -16.76 -0.89 -26.25
CA ARG A 165 -17.53 -1.93 -25.53
C ARG A 165 -16.63 -3.04 -24.98
N LYS A 166 -15.63 -3.48 -25.75
CA LYS A 166 -14.67 -4.50 -25.31
C LYS A 166 -13.79 -3.96 -24.19
N GLU A 167 -13.31 -2.74 -24.32
CA GLU A 167 -12.48 -2.07 -23.31
C GLU A 167 -13.26 -1.83 -22.02
N SER A 168 -14.53 -1.42 -22.11
CA SER A 168 -15.41 -1.30 -20.95
C SER A 168 -15.58 -2.62 -20.20
N SER A 169 -15.75 -3.74 -20.93
CA SER A 169 -15.81 -5.07 -20.30
C SER A 169 -14.49 -5.44 -19.62
N ARG A 170 -13.35 -5.19 -20.26
CA ARG A 170 -12.03 -5.47 -19.68
C ARG A 170 -11.77 -4.64 -18.43
N ALA A 171 -12.06 -3.33 -18.48
CA ALA A 171 -11.89 -2.45 -17.34
C ALA A 171 -12.76 -2.86 -16.15
N LYS A 172 -13.98 -3.38 -16.40
CA LYS A 172 -14.82 -3.98 -15.36
C LYS A 172 -14.16 -5.21 -14.74
N ASP A 173 -13.61 -6.11 -15.56
CA ASP A 173 -12.94 -7.32 -15.07
C ASP A 173 -11.67 -6.98 -14.27
N ASP A 174 -10.90 -5.99 -14.73
CA ASP A 174 -9.69 -5.53 -14.06
C ASP A 174 -10.01 -4.83 -12.73
N ALA A 175 -11.09 -4.04 -12.66
CA ALA A 175 -11.58 -3.46 -11.40
C ALA A 175 -12.02 -4.54 -10.40
N LEU A 176 -12.64 -5.64 -10.87
CA LEU A 176 -12.99 -6.77 -10.00
C LEU A 176 -11.74 -7.48 -9.46
N LYS A 177 -10.70 -7.67 -10.29
CA LYS A 177 -9.43 -8.27 -9.87
C LYS A 177 -8.68 -7.38 -8.89
N ALA A 178 -8.57 -6.09 -9.18
CA ALA A 178 -7.93 -5.11 -8.30
C ALA A 178 -8.62 -5.08 -6.93
N ALA A 179 -9.95 -5.11 -6.90
CA ALA A 179 -10.71 -5.18 -5.67
C ALA A 179 -10.44 -6.47 -4.87
N ALA A 180 -10.36 -7.63 -5.53
CA ALA A 180 -10.02 -8.88 -4.85
C ALA A 180 -8.62 -8.82 -4.20
N VAL A 181 -7.64 -8.20 -4.87
CA VAL A 181 -6.30 -7.98 -4.32
C VAL A 181 -6.34 -7.02 -3.13
N MET A 182 -7.10 -5.93 -3.22
CA MET A 182 -7.27 -4.97 -2.12
C MET A 182 -7.98 -5.58 -0.91
N GLU A 183 -9.01 -6.40 -1.14
CA GLU A 183 -9.69 -7.17 -0.09
C GLU A 183 -8.72 -8.15 0.58
N GLY A 184 -7.89 -8.86 -0.18
CA GLY A 184 -6.85 -9.75 0.34
C GLY A 184 -5.84 -9.02 1.23
N LYS A 185 -5.27 -7.93 0.73
CA LYS A 185 -4.32 -7.07 1.48
C LYS A 185 -4.94 -6.51 2.76
N ALA A 186 -6.20 -6.10 2.73
CA ALA A 186 -6.91 -5.60 3.89
C ALA A 186 -7.10 -6.69 4.96
N VAL A 187 -7.34 -7.94 4.56
CA VAL A 187 -7.41 -9.08 5.48
C VAL A 187 -6.03 -9.42 6.06
N GLU A 188 -4.98 -9.41 5.24
CA GLU A 188 -3.60 -9.63 5.70
C GLU A 188 -3.15 -8.55 6.70
N ALA A 189 -3.41 -7.27 6.40
CA ALA A 189 -3.11 -6.17 7.32
C ALA A 189 -3.87 -6.30 8.66
N ALA A 190 -5.15 -6.68 8.61
CA ALA A 190 -5.92 -6.92 9.84
C ALA A 190 -5.35 -8.09 10.65
N LYS A 191 -4.88 -9.15 9.97
CA LYS A 191 -4.25 -10.31 10.62
C LYS A 191 -2.93 -9.91 11.29
N ALA A 192 -2.08 -9.14 10.59
CA ALA A 192 -0.83 -8.64 11.14
C ALA A 192 -1.05 -7.77 12.39
N MET A 193 -2.04 -6.87 12.36
CA MET A 193 -2.41 -6.07 13.55
C MET A 193 -2.88 -6.95 14.72
N TYR A 194 -3.62 -8.02 14.45
CA TYR A 194 -4.02 -8.98 15.50
C TYR A 194 -2.82 -9.70 16.09
N GLU A 195 -1.90 -10.18 15.26
CA GLU A 195 -0.69 -10.86 15.71
C GLU A 195 0.19 -9.93 16.54
N GLN A 196 0.43 -8.70 16.06
CA GLN A 196 1.15 -7.67 16.82
C GLN A 196 0.48 -7.32 18.15
N ASN A 197 -0.86 -7.23 18.18
CA ASN A 197 -1.58 -6.94 19.43
C ASN A 197 -1.50 -8.10 20.42
N CYS A 198 -1.52 -9.35 19.96
CA CYS A 198 -1.31 -10.51 20.83
C CYS A 198 0.10 -10.53 21.40
N GLU A 199 1.11 -10.29 20.56
CA GLU A 199 2.52 -10.21 20.97
C GLU A 199 2.75 -9.06 21.96
N ALA A 200 2.23 -7.87 21.69
CA ALA A 200 2.36 -6.72 22.59
C ALA A 200 1.68 -6.95 23.95
N LEU A 201 0.55 -7.68 23.98
CA LEU A 201 -0.12 -8.04 25.22
C LEU A 201 0.63 -9.12 26.01
N ASP A 202 1.28 -10.06 25.34
CA ASP A 202 2.15 -11.07 25.96
C ASP A 202 3.46 -10.45 26.51
N GLU A 203 3.90 -9.33 25.94
CA GLU A 203 5.11 -8.58 26.33
C GLU A 203 4.88 -7.49 27.40
N LEU A 204 3.64 -7.21 27.81
CA LEU A 204 3.35 -6.30 28.94
C LEU A 204 3.96 -6.86 30.24
N THR A 205 5.03 -6.21 30.69
CA THR A 205 5.84 -6.59 31.85
C THR A 205 5.16 -6.24 33.18
N VAL A 206 5.61 -6.91 34.25
CA VAL A 206 5.16 -6.77 35.66
C VAL A 206 5.30 -5.34 36.24
N ALA A 207 5.92 -4.41 35.51
CA ALA A 207 6.08 -3.02 35.95
C ALA A 207 4.74 -2.29 36.20
N ASP A 208 3.65 -2.71 35.54
CA ASP A 208 2.30 -2.18 35.81
C ASP A 208 1.59 -2.89 37.00
N PHE A 209 2.12 -4.00 37.50
CA PHE A 209 1.55 -4.80 38.59
C PHE A 209 2.21 -4.59 39.96
N GLU A 210 3.38 -3.96 40.05
CA GLU A 210 4.02 -3.61 41.33
C GLU A 210 3.58 -2.24 41.89
N ALA A 211 2.89 -1.43 41.07
CA ALA A 211 2.39 -0.12 41.50
C ALA A 211 1.28 -0.10 42.57
N PRO A 212 0.48 -1.16 42.86
CA PRO A 212 -0.54 -1.09 43.91
C PRO A 212 -0.07 -1.58 45.30
N ALA A 213 1.21 -1.94 45.47
CA ALA A 213 1.75 -2.42 46.76
C ALA A 213 2.64 -1.39 47.49
N ARG A 214 2.53 -0.10 47.13
CA ARG A 214 2.98 1.04 47.95
C ARG A 214 1.80 1.81 48.50
#